data_AF-A0A3R8V1Y7-F1
#
_entry.id   AF-A0A3R8V1Y7-F1
#
_cell.length_a   1.000
_cell.length_b   1.000
_cell.length_c   1.000
_cell.angle_alpha   90.00
_cell.angle_beta   90.00
_cell.angle_gamma   90.00
#
_symmetry.space_group_name_H-M   'P 1'
#
loop_
_entity.id
_entity.type
_entity.pdbx_description
1 polymer ?
#
loop_
_entity_poly.entity_id
_entity_poly.type
_entity_poly.pdbx_seq_one_letter_code
_entity_poly.pdbx_strand_id
1 'polypeptide(L)'
;MQSPTVLAATHRLGAHVQAMRKRQRLTQEQLAERAGVGRTTLHKLEAGHPGVAIASVLEVLQVLDPEMVDRILEVIDTDPLGRALERRRLPQRVARDDDF
;
A
#
# COMPACT_ATOMS: atom_id res chain seq x y z
N MET A 1 -19.69 6.22 -5.60
CA MET A 1 -18.95 7.48 -5.41
C MET A 1 -17.81 7.19 -4.45
N GLN A 2 -16.54 7.44 -4.80
CA GLN A 2 -15.43 7.20 -3.88
C GLN A 2 -15.37 8.30 -2.82
N SER A 3 -14.96 7.94 -1.60
CA SER A 3 -14.75 8.90 -0.51
C SER A 3 -13.66 9.93 -0.86
N PRO A 4 -13.81 11.21 -0.47
CA PRO A 4 -12.79 12.24 -0.72
C PRO A 4 -11.41 11.86 -0.18
N THR A 5 -11.36 11.14 0.95
CA THR A 5 -10.10 10.64 1.52
C THR A 5 -9.39 9.66 0.59
N VAL A 6 -10.13 8.77 -0.08
CA VAL A 6 -9.58 7.76 -0.99
C VAL A 6 -9.03 8.42 -2.26
N LEU A 7 -9.75 9.41 -2.80
CA LEU A 7 -9.27 10.17 -3.96
C LEU A 7 -7.97 10.92 -3.65
N ALA A 8 -7.91 11.61 -2.50
CA ALA A 8 -6.71 12.30 -2.06
C ALA A 8 -5.53 11.33 -1.87
N ALA A 9 -5.76 10.17 -1.26
CA ALA A 9 -4.74 9.13 -1.09
C ALA A 9 -4.22 8.60 -2.44
N THR A 10 -5.10 8.42 -3.43
CA THR A 10 -4.73 7.92 -4.76
C THR A 10 -3.86 8.93 -5.52
N HIS A 11 -4.19 10.23 -5.46
CA HIS A 11 -3.35 11.29 -6.01
C HIS A 11 -1.98 11.36 -5.33
N ARG A 12 -1.95 11.24 -4.00
CA ARG A 12 -0.70 11.25 -3.25
C ARG A 12 0.18 10.05 -3.61
N LEU A 13 -0.40 8.85 -3.74
CA LEU A 13 0.30 7.66 -4.20
C LEU A 13 0.90 7.87 -5.59
N GLY A 14 0.11 8.34 -6.57
CA GLY A 14 0.57 8.61 -7.92
C GLY A 14 1.75 9.60 -7.97
N ALA A 15 1.67 10.67 -7.19
CA ALA A 15 2.76 11.64 -7.06
C ALA A 15 4.04 11.03 -6.48
N HIS A 16 3.92 10.13 -5.49
CA HIS A 16 5.08 9.41 -4.93
C HIS A 16 5.71 8.47 -5.96
N VAL A 17 4.91 7.69 -6.69
CA VAL A 17 5.39 6.82 -7.79
C VAL A 17 6.14 7.64 -8.84
N GLN A 18 5.56 8.76 -9.28
CA GLN A 18 6.21 9.65 -10.25
C GLN A 18 7.55 10.19 -9.72
N ALA A 19 7.59 10.60 -8.44
CA ALA A 19 8.81 11.11 -7.83
C ALA A 19 9.90 10.02 -7.73
N MET A 20 9.54 8.79 -7.35
CA MET A 20 10.45 7.64 -7.31
C MET A 20 11.02 7.35 -8.71
N ARG A 21 10.16 7.27 -9.73
CA ARG A 21 10.60 7.07 -11.13
C ARG A 21 11.59 8.14 -11.58
N LYS A 22 11.27 9.42 -11.33
CA LYS A 22 12.14 10.56 -11.71
C LYS A 22 13.49 10.52 -10.99
N ARG A 23 13.55 10.14 -9.71
CA ARG A 23 14.81 9.96 -8.96
C ARG A 23 15.71 8.89 -9.59
N GLN A 24 15.10 7.84 -10.14
CA GLN A 24 15.80 6.77 -10.86
C GLN A 24 16.06 7.10 -12.33
N ARG A 25 15.70 8.30 -12.80
CA ARG A 25 15.89 8.78 -14.19
C ARG A 25 15.24 7.90 -15.26
N LEU A 26 14.13 7.25 -14.93
CA LEU A 26 13.38 6.41 -15.86
C LEU A 26 12.31 7.22 -16.59
N THR A 27 12.12 6.97 -17.88
CA THR A 27 10.93 7.42 -18.61
C THR A 27 9.70 6.60 -18.19
N GLN A 28 8.50 7.09 -18.50
CA GLN A 28 7.30 6.29 -18.29
C GLN A 28 7.34 4.98 -19.10
N GLU A 29 7.84 5.04 -20.34
CA GLU A 29 7.99 3.84 -21.18
C GLU A 29 8.86 2.78 -20.51
N GLN A 30 10.05 3.19 -20.04
CA GLN A 30 11.03 2.28 -19.43
C GLN A 30 10.49 1.62 -18.16
N LEU A 31 9.80 2.38 -17.30
CA LEU A 31 9.22 1.80 -16.10
C LEU A 31 8.04 0.88 -16.42
N ALA A 32 7.19 1.27 -17.38
CA ALA A 32 6.05 0.47 -17.79
C ALA A 32 6.50 -0.89 -18.37
N GLU A 33 7.51 -0.88 -19.24
CA GLU A 33 8.11 -2.08 -19.81
C GLU A 33 8.70 -2.99 -18.72
N ARG A 34 9.50 -2.44 -17.80
CA ARG A 34 10.08 -3.21 -16.69
C ARG A 34 9.03 -3.82 -15.76
N ALA A 35 7.92 -3.12 -15.55
CA ALA A 35 6.82 -3.57 -14.70
C ALA A 35 5.82 -4.47 -15.45
N GLY A 36 5.99 -4.70 -16.76
CA GLY A 36 5.05 -5.52 -17.54
C GLY A 36 3.67 -4.87 -17.72
N VAL A 37 3.55 -3.56 -17.56
CA VAL A 37 2.29 -2.82 -17.68
C VAL A 37 2.28 -1.93 -18.92
N GLY A 38 1.09 -1.54 -19.40
CA GLY A 38 0.99 -0.57 -20.49
C GLY A 38 1.39 0.85 -20.05
N ARG A 39 2.04 1.60 -20.94
CA ARG A 39 2.39 3.04 -20.73
C ARG A 39 1.21 3.89 -20.27
N THR A 40 0.03 3.65 -20.84
CA THR A 40 -1.22 4.34 -20.45
C THR A 40 -1.63 4.01 -19.02
N THR A 41 -1.41 2.77 -18.56
CA THR A 41 -1.66 2.36 -17.18
C THR A 41 -0.72 3.08 -16.23
N LEU A 42 0.58 3.13 -16.54
CA LEU A 42 1.53 3.90 -15.72
C LEU A 42 1.19 5.39 -15.68
N HIS A 43 0.80 5.98 -16.81
CA HIS A 43 0.35 7.37 -16.84
C HIS A 43 -0.86 7.60 -15.92
N LYS A 44 -1.88 6.73 -15.99
CA LYS A 44 -3.05 6.80 -15.10
C LYS A 44 -2.67 6.62 -13.63
N LEU A 45 -1.73 5.73 -13.33
CA LEU A 45 -1.22 5.52 -11.98
C LEU A 45 -0.55 6.78 -11.44
N GLU A 46 0.38 7.36 -12.18
CA GLU A 46 1.06 8.60 -11.77
C GLU A 46 0.11 9.80 -11.64
N ALA A 47 -0.97 9.82 -12.42
CA ALA A 47 -2.03 10.81 -12.30
C ALA A 47 -2.96 10.57 -11.10
N GLY A 48 -2.85 9.43 -10.41
CA GLY A 48 -3.69 9.08 -9.27
C GLY A 48 -5.09 8.61 -9.65
N HIS A 49 -5.26 7.99 -10.81
CA HIS A 49 -6.57 7.50 -11.24
C HIS A 49 -6.97 6.26 -10.41
N PRO A 50 -8.13 6.27 -9.74
CA PRO A 50 -8.54 5.17 -8.85
C PRO A 50 -8.93 3.86 -9.55
N GLY A 51 -9.03 3.86 -10.88
CA GLY A 51 -9.40 2.66 -11.66
C GLY A 51 -8.20 1.80 -12.08
N VAL A 52 -6.98 2.15 -11.66
CA VAL A 52 -5.80 1.32 -11.94
C VAL A 52 -5.90 0.05 -11.10
N ALA A 53 -5.72 -1.10 -11.76
CA ALA A 53 -5.75 -2.39 -11.07
C ALA A 53 -4.66 -2.46 -10.01
N ILE A 54 -4.99 -2.99 -8.83
CA ILE A 54 -4.06 -3.07 -7.70
C ILE A 54 -2.80 -3.87 -8.05
N ALA A 55 -2.92 -4.92 -8.86
CA ALA A 55 -1.78 -5.69 -9.37
C ALA A 55 -0.77 -4.79 -10.11
N SER A 56 -1.25 -3.93 -11.02
CA SER A 56 -0.39 -2.99 -11.75
C SER A 56 0.28 -1.96 -10.84
N VAL A 57 -0.37 -1.57 -9.73
CA VAL A 57 0.26 -0.71 -8.72
C VAL A 57 1.42 -1.44 -8.05
N LEU A 58 1.19 -2.69 -7.62
CA LEU A 58 2.19 -3.50 -6.94
C LEU A 58 3.36 -3.86 -7.86
N GLU A 59 3.11 -4.20 -9.13
CA GLU A 59 4.14 -4.46 -10.15
C GLU A 59 5.06 -3.24 -10.34
N VAL A 60 4.48 -2.04 -10.46
CA VAL A 60 5.25 -0.80 -10.60
C VAL A 60 6.06 -0.50 -9.33
N LEU A 61 5.47 -0.69 -8.15
CA LEU A 61 6.17 -0.49 -6.88
C LEU A 61 7.31 -1.49 -6.70
N GLN A 62 7.11 -2.76 -7.05
CA GLN A 62 8.12 -3.82 -6.99
C GLN A 62 9.35 -3.50 -7.86
N VAL A 63 9.13 -2.93 -9.05
CA VAL A 63 10.22 -2.53 -9.94
C VAL A 63 10.97 -1.29 -9.42
N LEU A 64 10.23 -0.34 -8.84
CA LEU A 64 10.84 0.86 -8.26
C LEU A 64 11.62 0.57 -6.98
N ASP A 65 11.14 -0.37 -6.18
CA ASP A 65 11.71 -0.76 -4.90
C ASP A 65 11.33 -2.22 -4.60
N PRO A 66 12.27 -3.17 -4.72
CA PRO A 66 12.00 -4.59 -4.58
C PRO A 66 11.45 -5.03 -3.22
N GLU A 67 11.64 -4.24 -2.16
CA GLU A 67 11.16 -4.54 -0.80
C GLU A 67 9.84 -3.83 -0.49
N MET A 68 9.27 -3.08 -1.44
CA MET A 68 8.06 -2.28 -1.19
C MET A 68 6.84 -3.14 -0.94
N VAL A 69 6.65 -4.21 -1.72
CA VAL A 69 5.49 -5.09 -1.58
C VAL A 69 5.52 -5.78 -0.22
N ASP A 70 6.67 -6.32 0.17
CA ASP A 70 6.84 -6.97 1.47
C ASP A 70 6.57 -5.99 2.63
N ARG A 71 7.12 -4.77 2.59
CA ARG A 71 6.82 -3.76 3.63
C ARG A 71 5.36 -3.36 3.71
N ILE A 72 4.64 -3.33 2.58
CA ILE A 72 3.18 -3.09 2.59
C ILE A 72 2.47 -4.24 3.31
N LEU A 73 2.84 -5.48 3.01
CA LEU A 73 2.27 -6.67 3.66
C LEU A 73 2.59 -6.71 5.15
N GLU A 74 3.82 -6.41 5.56
CA GLU A 74 4.21 -6.33 6.97
C GLU A 74 3.35 -5.34 7.76
N VAL A 75 3.06 -4.16 7.19
CA VAL A 75 2.18 -3.17 7.83
C VAL A 75 0.76 -3.72 7.99
N ILE A 76 0.24 -4.43 6.99
CA ILE A 76 -1.10 -5.04 7.06
C ILE A 76 -1.12 -6.15 8.12
N ASP A 77 -0.12 -7.02 8.12
CA ASP A 77 0.02 -8.14 9.06
C ASP A 77 0.17 -7.66 10.52
N THR A 78 0.60 -6.42 10.73
CA THR A 78 0.64 -5.89 12.10
C THR A 78 -0.74 -5.71 12.74
N ASP A 79 -1.82 -5.65 11.94
CA ASP A 79 -3.22 -5.46 12.33
C ASP A 79 -3.42 -4.85 13.73
N PRO A 80 -2.94 -3.60 13.96
CA PRO A 80 -2.89 -3.03 15.29
C PRO A 80 -4.29 -2.84 15.88
N LEU A 81 -5.28 -2.58 15.02
CA LEU A 81 -6.67 -2.45 15.41
C LEU A 81 -7.27 -3.80 15.81
N GLY A 82 -7.11 -4.85 15.00
CA GLY A 82 -7.60 -6.20 15.35
C GLY A 82 -6.99 -6.68 16.67
N ARG A 83 -5.67 -6.54 16.83
CA ARG A 83 -4.99 -6.87 18.09
C ARG A 83 -5.44 -6.02 19.28
N ALA A 84 -5.85 -4.78 19.06
CA ALA A 84 -6.43 -3.95 20.13
C ALA A 84 -7.85 -4.40 20.49
N LEU A 85 -8.65 -4.81 19.50
CA LEU A 85 -10.01 -5.33 19.71
C LEU A 85 -10.00 -6.67 20.45
N GLU A 86 -9.09 -7.58 20.10
CA GLU A 86 -8.91 -8.87 20.80
C GLU A 86 -8.56 -8.68 22.28
N ARG A 87 -7.63 -7.77 22.57
CA ARG A 87 -7.27 -7.40 23.96
C ARG A 87 -8.45 -6.87 24.77
N ARG A 88 -9.38 -6.15 24.13
CA ARG A 88 -10.61 -5.67 24.79
C ARG A 88 -11.64 -6.78 25.03
N ARG A 89 -11.61 -7.85 24.24
CA ARG A 89 -12.53 -8.99 24.37
C ARG A 89 -12.09 -10.01 25.43
N LEU A 90 -10.80 -10.10 25.74
CA LEU A 90 -10.29 -10.97 26.80
C LEU A 90 -10.80 -10.51 28.17
N PRO A 91 -11.25 -11.43 29.06
CA PRO A 91 -11.72 -11.07 30.39
C PRO A 91 -10.61 -10.41 31.20
N GLN A 92 -10.87 -9.21 31.74
CA GLN A 92 -9.86 -8.38 32.44
C GLN A 92 -9.48 -8.87 33.84
N ARG A 93 -9.79 -10.10 34.24
CA ARG A 93 -9.40 -10.63 35.56
C ARG A 93 -8.97 -12.08 35.42
N VAL A 94 -7.67 -12.34 35.63
CA VAL A 94 -7.28 -13.58 36.29
C VAL A 94 -7.85 -13.45 37.70
N ALA A 95 -8.87 -14.23 38.02
CA ALA A 95 -9.20 -14.47 39.41
C ALA A 95 -7.92 -15.03 40.04
N ARG A 96 -7.34 -14.26 40.95
CA ARG A 96 -6.37 -14.81 41.91
C ARG A 96 -7.17 -15.85 42.69
N ASP A 97 -7.03 -17.11 42.31
CA ASP A 97 -7.30 -18.22 43.22
C ASP A 97 -6.16 -18.18 44.25
N ASP A 98 -6.30 -17.29 45.23
CA ASP A 98 -5.51 -17.34 46.46
C ASP A 98 -6.17 -18.39 47.36
N ASP A 99 -5.95 -19.67 47.04
CA ASP A 99 -6.14 -20.80 47.95
C ASP A 99 -4.79 -21.06 48.67
N PHE A 100 -4.59 -20.41 49.82
CA PHE A 100 -3.60 -20.79 50.85
C PHE A 100 -4.12 -20.44 52.24
#